data_AF-A0A9P7EA45-F1
#
_entry.id   AF-A0A9P7EA45-F1
#
_cell.length_a   1.000
_cell.length_b   1.000
_cell.length_c   1.000
_cell.angle_alpha   90.00
_cell.angle_beta   90.00
_cell.angle_gamma   90.00
#
_symmetry.space_group_name_H-M   'P 1'
#
loop_
_entity.id
_entity.type
_entity.pdbx_description
1 polymer ?
#
loop_
_entity_poly.entity_id
_entity_poly.type
_entity_poly.pdbx_seq_one_letter_code
_entity_poly.pdbx_strand_id
1 'polypeptide(L)'
;MKQVLDVLQDSTIVSKSGKDNRSRFWGVYKRVAEEHDGEFLERYTGDMDIVLVFSGLFSAVSTSFIVAMESNLSPDPSDTTNALLKQLVYIGLGNFAKAGSTPADPGSTWSPAAPVVRIQMVAYASLSMSLLAAFGAVLGKQWLGYYKSNRYGRGSQEERGKRRQEKFDGLVSWYFDAVVQSFPVLLQISLLLFGVALGANMWCEQRSIAWVIIATTVFGFLFYSLTVMACLISPACPFQTPISTVLRMLHTDSKAIL
;
A
#
# COMPACT_ATOMS: atom_id res chain seq x y z
N MET A 1 -59.32 -15.27 30.00
CA MET A 1 -57.96 -15.26 29.43
C MET A 1 -57.18 -13.96 29.67
N LYS A 2 -57.79 -12.75 29.69
CA LYS A 2 -57.06 -11.49 29.95
C LYS A 2 -56.47 -11.36 31.37
N GLN A 3 -57.17 -11.82 32.41
CA GLN A 3 -56.67 -11.78 33.80
C GLN A 3 -55.44 -12.68 34.06
N VAL A 4 -55.29 -13.79 33.34
CA VAL A 4 -54.10 -14.66 33.48
C VAL A 4 -52.89 -14.04 32.80
N LEU A 5 -53.11 -13.28 31.72
CA LEU A 5 -52.07 -12.54 31.02
C LEU A 5 -51.53 -11.38 31.88
N ASP A 6 -52.43 -10.62 32.53
CA ASP A 6 -52.04 -9.51 33.43
C ASP A 6 -51.28 -9.98 34.67
N VAL A 7 -51.67 -11.13 35.26
CA VAL A 7 -50.99 -11.72 36.43
C VAL A 7 -49.60 -12.26 36.07
N LEU A 8 -49.41 -12.79 34.86
CA LEU A 8 -48.09 -13.21 34.38
C LEU A 8 -47.17 -12.01 34.08
N GLN A 9 -47.75 -10.88 33.63
CA GLN A 9 -47.02 -9.66 33.28
C GLN A 9 -46.61 -8.85 34.53
N ASP A 10 -47.39 -8.92 35.62
CA ASP A 10 -47.08 -8.32 36.94
C ASP A 10 -46.19 -9.21 37.82
N SER A 11 -45.98 -10.47 37.43
CA SER A 11 -45.15 -11.40 38.19
C SER A 11 -43.66 -10.99 38.14
N THR A 12 -43.12 -10.59 39.29
CA THR A 12 -41.70 -10.32 39.53
C THR A 12 -40.79 -11.49 39.13
N ILE A 13 -41.32 -12.70 39.03
CA ILE A 13 -40.61 -13.93 38.63
C ILE A 13 -40.27 -13.90 37.12
N VAL A 14 -41.20 -13.50 36.27
CA VAL A 14 -40.97 -13.36 34.80
C VAL A 14 -40.02 -12.20 34.52
N SER A 15 -40.17 -11.08 35.24
CA SER A 15 -39.24 -9.93 35.15
C SER A 15 -37.82 -10.31 35.60
N LYS A 16 -37.67 -11.06 36.69
CA LYS A 16 -36.37 -11.52 37.22
C LYS A 16 -35.71 -12.57 36.32
N SER A 17 -36.48 -13.53 35.80
CA SER A 17 -36.02 -14.51 34.81
C SER A 17 -35.61 -13.85 33.48
N GLY A 18 -36.37 -12.86 33.01
CA GLY A 18 -36.03 -12.05 31.83
C GLY A 18 -34.76 -11.21 32.03
N LYS A 19 -34.54 -10.65 33.23
CA LYS A 19 -33.32 -9.92 33.58
C LYS A 19 -32.09 -10.83 33.63
N ASP A 20 -32.23 -12.04 34.17
CA ASP A 20 -31.15 -13.04 34.25
C ASP A 20 -30.77 -13.60 32.87
N ASN A 21 -31.76 -13.86 32.02
CA ASN A 21 -31.51 -14.25 30.63
C ASN A 21 -30.82 -13.12 29.84
N ARG A 22 -31.20 -11.86 30.07
CA ARG A 22 -30.59 -10.69 29.42
C ARG A 22 -29.15 -10.45 29.89
N SER A 23 -28.88 -10.53 31.19
CA SER A 23 -27.51 -10.40 31.71
C SER A 23 -26.61 -11.54 31.21
N ARG A 24 -27.14 -12.76 31.15
CA ARG A 24 -26.45 -13.93 30.58
C ARG A 24 -26.16 -13.74 29.08
N PHE A 25 -27.13 -13.26 28.30
CA PHE A 25 -26.93 -12.93 26.88
C PHE A 25 -25.81 -11.90 26.70
N TRP A 26 -25.84 -10.78 27.43
CA TRP A 26 -24.82 -9.75 27.32
C TRP A 26 -23.45 -10.22 27.81
N GLY A 27 -23.40 -11.11 28.80
CA GLY A 27 -22.17 -11.76 29.24
C GLY A 27 -21.55 -12.65 28.15
N VAL A 28 -22.38 -13.46 27.47
CA VAL A 28 -21.94 -14.30 26.34
C VAL A 28 -21.54 -13.43 25.14
N TYR A 29 -22.36 -12.45 24.77
CA TYR A 29 -22.08 -11.51 23.69
C TYR A 29 -20.76 -10.77 23.93
N LYS A 30 -20.53 -10.27 25.15
CA LYS A 30 -19.29 -9.60 25.51
C LYS A 30 -18.09 -10.51 25.26
N ARG A 31 -18.16 -11.79 25.69
CA ARG A 31 -17.07 -12.75 25.50
C ARG A 31 -16.78 -12.99 24.02
N VAL A 32 -17.81 -13.24 23.21
CA VAL A 32 -17.67 -13.49 21.77
C VAL A 32 -17.15 -12.24 21.05
N ALA A 33 -17.63 -11.06 21.41
CA ALA A 33 -17.13 -9.79 20.85
C ALA A 33 -15.68 -9.51 21.27
N GLU A 34 -15.27 -9.88 22.49
CA GLU A 34 -13.89 -9.81 22.98
C GLU A 34 -12.93 -10.66 22.16
N GLU A 35 -13.31 -11.90 21.89
CA GLU A 35 -12.57 -12.82 21.02
C GLU A 35 -12.48 -12.29 19.58
N HIS A 36 -13.61 -11.95 18.97
CA HIS A 36 -13.64 -11.48 17.58
C HIS A 36 -12.88 -10.16 17.36
N ASP A 37 -13.07 -9.16 18.24
CA ASP A 37 -12.30 -7.91 18.16
C ASP A 37 -10.81 -8.15 18.43
N GLY A 38 -10.47 -9.13 19.26
CA GLY A 38 -9.08 -9.50 19.54
C GLY A 38 -8.39 -9.99 18.27
N GLU A 39 -8.97 -11.01 17.62
CA GLU A 39 -8.47 -11.56 16.36
C GLU A 39 -8.42 -10.50 15.25
N PHE A 40 -9.46 -9.66 15.14
CA PHE A 40 -9.50 -8.56 14.18
C PHE A 40 -8.34 -7.59 14.40
N LEU A 41 -8.18 -7.09 15.63
CA LEU A 41 -7.13 -6.11 15.96
C LEU A 41 -5.74 -6.70 15.74
N GLU A 42 -5.51 -7.95 16.14
CA GLU A 42 -4.23 -8.64 15.97
C GLU A 42 -3.88 -8.81 14.50
N ARG A 43 -4.82 -9.29 13.68
CA ARG A 43 -4.64 -9.48 12.23
C ARG A 43 -4.26 -8.17 11.53
N TYR A 44 -5.08 -7.12 11.65
CA TYR A 44 -4.80 -5.87 10.93
C TYR A 44 -3.57 -5.15 11.47
N THR A 45 -3.27 -5.26 12.76
CA THR A 45 -2.02 -4.71 13.31
C THR A 45 -0.82 -5.43 12.69
N GLY A 46 -0.87 -6.76 12.59
CA GLY A 46 0.17 -7.57 11.95
C GLY A 46 0.34 -7.24 10.47
N ASP A 47 -0.75 -7.14 9.71
CA ASP A 47 -0.71 -6.76 8.29
C ASP A 47 -0.09 -5.37 8.09
N MET A 48 -0.43 -4.39 8.94
CA MET A 48 0.16 -3.06 8.91
C MET A 48 1.64 -3.06 9.29
N ASP A 49 2.06 -3.89 10.24
CA ASP A 49 3.48 -4.04 10.60
C ASP A 49 4.30 -4.61 9.44
N ILE A 50 3.76 -5.57 8.70
CA ILE A 50 4.39 -6.09 7.48
C ILE A 50 4.54 -4.98 6.43
N VAL A 51 3.48 -4.19 6.20
CA VAL A 51 3.52 -3.04 5.28
C VAL A 51 4.59 -2.03 5.69
N LEU A 52 4.69 -1.70 6.98
CA LEU A 52 5.67 -0.73 7.47
C LEU A 52 7.11 -1.22 7.31
N VAL A 53 7.39 -2.47 7.69
CA VAL A 53 8.74 -3.05 7.56
C VAL A 53 9.13 -3.15 6.10
N PHE A 54 8.24 -3.68 5.24
CA PHE A 54 8.50 -3.82 3.82
C PHE A 54 8.70 -2.45 3.16
N SER A 55 7.82 -1.48 3.43
CA SER A 55 7.95 -0.13 2.90
C SER A 55 9.26 0.53 3.32
N GLY A 56 9.68 0.39 4.58
CA GLY A 56 10.95 0.95 5.07
C GLY A 56 12.15 0.37 4.32
N LEU A 57 12.24 -0.95 4.21
CA LEU A 57 13.31 -1.64 3.50
C LEU A 57 13.31 -1.28 2.01
N PHE A 58 12.15 -1.33 1.37
CA PHE A 58 12.00 -0.99 -0.04
C PHE A 58 12.34 0.48 -0.32
N SER A 59 11.92 1.39 0.56
CA SER A 59 12.23 2.83 0.42
C SER A 59 13.73 3.09 0.56
N ALA A 60 14.43 2.38 1.46
CA ALA A 60 15.88 2.49 1.58
C ALA A 60 16.59 2.05 0.30
N VAL A 61 16.26 0.86 -0.21
CA VAL A 61 16.85 0.30 -1.43
C VAL A 61 16.55 1.20 -2.63
N SER A 62 15.29 1.56 -2.84
CA SER A 62 14.89 2.41 -3.97
C SER A 62 15.53 3.80 -3.91
N THR A 63 15.65 4.40 -2.72
CA THR A 63 16.35 5.68 -2.55
C THR A 63 17.82 5.57 -2.94
N SER A 64 18.53 4.50 -2.56
CA SER A 64 19.93 4.30 -2.97
C SER A 64 20.09 4.26 -4.49
N PHE A 65 19.19 3.59 -5.20
CA PHE A 65 19.20 3.56 -6.66
C PHE A 65 18.82 4.91 -7.28
N ILE A 66 17.80 5.58 -6.74
CA ILE A 66 17.35 6.90 -7.21
C ILE A 66 18.48 7.94 -7.10
N VAL A 67 19.21 7.94 -5.98
CA VAL A 67 20.38 8.81 -5.77
C VAL A 67 21.51 8.44 -6.72
N ALA A 68 21.76 7.16 -6.97
CA ALA A 68 22.76 6.74 -7.95
C ALA A 68 22.41 7.19 -9.39
N MET A 69 21.11 7.28 -9.71
CA MET A 69 20.62 7.75 -11.01
C MET A 69 20.62 9.28 -11.15
N GLU A 70 20.78 10.04 -10.06
CA GLU A 70 20.72 11.51 -10.06
C GLU A 70 21.83 12.15 -10.90
N SER A 71 22.97 11.48 -11.04
CA SER A 71 24.06 11.89 -11.94
C SER A 71 23.61 12.03 -13.39
N ASN A 72 22.60 11.26 -13.83
CA ASN A 72 22.04 11.35 -15.18
C ASN A 72 21.20 12.64 -15.41
N LEU A 73 20.87 13.37 -14.33
CA LEU A 73 20.12 14.62 -14.36
C LEU A 73 21.03 15.86 -14.20
N SER A 74 22.35 15.67 -14.13
CA SER A 74 23.33 16.76 -14.13
C SER A 74 24.32 16.59 -15.28
N PRO A 75 24.88 17.68 -15.85
CA PRO A 75 26.02 17.57 -16.75
C PRO A 75 27.20 16.93 -15.99
N ASP A 76 27.87 15.96 -16.60
CA ASP A 76 29.11 15.41 -16.02
C ASP A 76 30.22 16.48 -16.15
N PRO A 77 30.77 17.02 -15.05
CA PRO A 77 31.89 17.97 -15.13
C PRO A 77 33.12 17.38 -15.83
N SER A 78 33.22 16.05 -15.88
CA SER A 78 34.27 15.33 -16.60
C SER A 78 34.12 15.47 -18.11
N ASP A 79 32.91 15.61 -18.66
CA ASP A 79 32.70 15.80 -20.09
C ASP A 79 33.22 17.15 -20.56
N THR A 80 32.93 18.20 -19.79
CA THR A 80 33.49 19.55 -20.02
C THR A 80 35.01 19.52 -19.92
N THR A 81 35.54 18.85 -18.89
CA THR A 81 37.00 18.71 -18.69
C THR A 81 37.65 17.94 -19.84
N ASN A 82 37.05 16.84 -20.29
CA ASN A 82 37.53 16.01 -21.39
C ASN A 82 37.45 16.76 -22.74
N ALA A 83 36.42 17.58 -22.94
CA ALA A 83 36.30 18.43 -24.12
C ALA A 83 37.44 19.47 -24.16
N LEU A 84 37.70 20.14 -23.03
CA LEU A 84 38.81 21.08 -22.89
C LEU A 84 40.18 20.40 -23.05
N LEU A 85 40.37 19.21 -22.50
CA LEU A 85 41.60 18.42 -22.67
C LEU A 85 41.82 18.01 -24.13
N LYS A 86 40.78 17.53 -24.82
CA LYS A 86 40.86 17.23 -26.26
C LYS A 86 41.25 18.47 -27.07
N GLN A 87 40.69 19.63 -26.72
CA GLN A 87 41.05 20.90 -27.35
C GLN A 87 42.53 21.24 -27.12
N LEU A 88 43.02 21.11 -25.89
CA LEU A 88 44.43 21.35 -25.56
C LEU A 88 45.37 20.42 -26.34
N VAL A 89 45.00 19.15 -26.51
CA VAL A 89 45.75 18.17 -27.34
C VAL A 89 45.76 18.58 -28.81
N TYR A 90 44.64 19.06 -29.36
CA TYR A 90 44.61 19.55 -30.75
C TYR A 90 45.48 20.79 -30.96
N ILE A 91 45.53 21.70 -29.99
CA ILE A 91 46.44 22.87 -29.99
C ILE A 91 47.89 22.40 -29.95
N GLY A 92 48.24 21.48 -29.05
CA GLY A 92 49.60 20.96 -28.90
C GLY A 92 50.12 20.21 -30.14
N LEU A 93 49.23 19.58 -30.91
CA LEU A 93 49.54 18.91 -32.18
C LEU A 93 49.55 19.85 -33.40
N GLY A 94 49.37 21.17 -33.21
CA GLY A 94 49.35 22.16 -34.29
C GLY A 94 48.08 22.12 -35.16
N ASN A 95 47.05 21.39 -34.76
CA ASN A 95 45.78 21.26 -35.49
C ASN A 95 44.78 22.33 -35.04
N PHE A 96 45.13 23.60 -35.28
CA PHE A 96 44.35 24.77 -34.86
C PHE A 96 42.94 24.82 -35.45
N ALA A 97 42.71 24.25 -36.64
CA ALA A 97 41.38 24.14 -37.25
C ALA A 97 40.43 23.22 -36.46
N LYS A 98 40.95 22.15 -35.82
CA LYS A 98 40.16 21.28 -34.92
C LYS A 98 40.08 21.82 -33.50
N ALA A 99 41.03 22.66 -33.08
CA ALA A 99 41.00 23.34 -31.79
C ALA A 99 40.08 24.57 -31.76
N GLY A 100 39.83 25.18 -32.94
CA GLY A 100 39.00 26.36 -33.12
C GLY A 100 37.50 26.09 -33.32
N SER A 101 37.08 24.81 -33.44
CA SER A 101 35.67 24.47 -33.23
C SER A 101 35.37 24.74 -31.76
N THR A 102 34.73 25.88 -31.50
CA THR A 102 34.39 26.39 -30.16
C THR A 102 33.92 25.26 -29.25
N PRO A 103 34.40 25.18 -27.98
CA PRO A 103 33.66 24.41 -26.98
C PRO A 103 32.22 24.92 -27.03
N ALA A 104 31.26 23.99 -27.08
CA ALA A 104 29.84 24.32 -27.10
C ALA A 104 29.58 25.46 -26.10
N ASP A 105 28.90 26.49 -26.58
CA ASP A 105 28.55 27.71 -25.85
C ASP A 105 28.24 27.39 -24.37
N PRO A 106 28.88 28.05 -23.38
CA PRO A 106 28.52 27.88 -21.96
C PRO A 106 27.05 28.25 -21.69
N GLY A 107 26.36 28.90 -22.64
CA GLY A 107 24.92 29.15 -22.63
C GLY A 107 24.04 28.07 -23.28
N SER A 108 24.59 26.97 -23.80
CA SER A 108 23.76 25.85 -24.25
C SER A 108 23.00 25.33 -23.04
N THR A 109 21.68 25.50 -23.03
CA THR A 109 20.81 25.05 -21.95
C THR A 109 20.86 23.53 -21.94
N TRP A 110 21.80 22.98 -21.19
CA TRP A 110 21.91 21.54 -20.99
C TRP A 110 20.57 21.05 -20.43
N SER A 111 19.98 20.07 -21.11
CA SER A 111 18.71 19.49 -20.71
C SER A 111 18.84 17.97 -20.79
N PRO A 112 18.47 17.24 -19.72
CA PRO A 112 18.54 15.79 -19.73
C PRO A 112 17.60 15.22 -20.79
N ALA A 113 18.01 14.10 -21.40
CA ALA A 113 17.20 13.46 -22.42
C ALA A 113 15.81 13.08 -21.86
N ALA A 114 14.75 13.36 -22.62
CA ALA A 114 13.37 13.04 -22.24
C ALA A 114 13.14 11.61 -21.69
N PRO A 115 13.75 10.52 -22.21
CA PRO A 115 13.59 9.19 -21.62
C PRO A 115 14.19 9.06 -20.21
N VAL A 116 15.32 9.72 -19.92
CA VAL A 116 15.96 9.69 -18.59
C VAL A 116 15.03 10.30 -17.55
N VAL A 117 14.45 11.47 -17.87
CA VAL A 117 13.49 12.15 -17.01
C VAL A 117 12.26 11.27 -16.75
N ARG A 118 11.71 10.61 -17.78
CA ARG A 118 10.56 9.72 -17.63
C ARG A 118 10.85 8.51 -16.73
N ILE A 119 12.02 7.88 -16.89
CA ILE A 119 12.43 6.74 -16.05
C ILE A 119 12.56 7.19 -14.60
N GLN A 120 13.21 8.33 -14.36
CA GLN A 120 13.39 8.88 -13.02
C GLN A 120 12.03 9.27 -12.39
N MET A 121 11.09 9.83 -13.17
CA MET A 121 9.72 10.12 -12.71
C MET A 121 9.02 8.85 -12.22
N VAL A 122 9.12 7.73 -12.95
CA VAL A 122 8.53 6.45 -12.53
C VAL A 122 9.21 5.93 -11.26
N ALA A 123 10.53 6.07 -11.13
CA ALA A 123 11.26 5.69 -9.93
C ALA A 123 10.80 6.51 -8.71
N TYR A 124 10.72 7.84 -8.81
CA TYR A 124 10.21 8.68 -7.72
C TYR A 124 8.74 8.38 -7.40
N ALA A 125 7.89 8.18 -8.40
CA ALA A 125 6.49 7.81 -8.18
C ALA A 125 6.37 6.49 -7.42
N SER A 126 7.22 5.50 -7.74
CA SER A 126 7.27 4.24 -7.00
C SER A 126 7.61 4.46 -5.52
N LEU A 127 8.65 5.25 -5.22
CA LEU A 127 9.03 5.59 -3.85
C LEU A 127 7.91 6.33 -3.12
N SER A 128 7.28 7.32 -3.76
CA SER A 128 6.16 8.06 -3.18
C SER A 128 4.96 7.17 -2.84
N MET A 129 4.60 6.22 -3.72
CA MET A 129 3.54 5.26 -3.43
C MET A 129 3.89 4.34 -2.25
N SER A 130 5.15 3.91 -2.12
CA SER A 130 5.60 3.14 -0.95
C SER A 130 5.45 3.94 0.34
N LEU A 131 5.89 5.19 0.36
CA LEU A 131 5.77 6.07 1.52
C LEU A 131 4.30 6.37 1.87
N LEU A 132 3.44 6.53 0.87
CA LEU A 132 2.01 6.71 1.08
C LEU A 132 1.38 5.47 1.71
N ALA A 133 1.80 4.27 1.29
CA ALA A 133 1.36 3.01 1.90
C ALA A 133 1.81 2.89 3.37
N ALA A 134 3.06 3.24 3.67
CA ALA A 134 3.55 3.28 5.05
C ALA A 134 2.78 4.28 5.90
N PHE A 135 2.57 5.50 5.39
CA PHE A 135 1.79 6.52 6.08
C PHE A 135 0.36 6.03 6.36
N GLY A 136 -0.27 5.40 5.36
CA GLY A 136 -1.57 4.74 5.52
C GLY A 136 -1.56 3.67 6.62
N ALA A 137 -0.55 2.81 6.66
CA ALA A 137 -0.40 1.80 7.71
C ALA A 137 -0.23 2.42 9.11
N VAL A 138 0.53 3.51 9.26
CA VAL A 138 0.63 4.24 10.53
C VAL A 138 -0.73 4.78 10.97
N LEU A 139 -1.48 5.43 10.06
CA LEU A 139 -2.82 5.93 10.36
C LEU A 139 -3.77 4.78 10.74
N GLY A 140 -3.71 3.66 10.01
CA GLY A 140 -4.46 2.45 10.31
C GLY A 140 -4.22 1.95 11.74
N LYS A 141 -2.95 1.93 12.18
CA LYS A 141 -2.61 1.55 13.56
C LYS A 141 -3.16 2.53 14.59
N GLN A 142 -3.14 3.83 14.28
CA GLN A 142 -3.75 4.84 15.15
C GLN A 142 -5.27 4.65 15.28
N TRP A 143 -5.97 4.35 14.18
CA TRP A 143 -7.41 4.08 14.18
C TRP A 143 -7.76 2.81 14.97
N LEU A 144 -7.00 1.72 14.78
CA LEU A 144 -7.15 0.47 15.55
C LEU A 144 -6.87 0.70 17.05
N GLY A 145 -5.84 1.49 17.36
CA GLY A 145 -5.51 1.89 18.72
C GLY A 145 -6.65 2.68 19.38
N TYR A 146 -7.26 3.61 18.64
CA TYR A 146 -8.42 4.37 19.10
C TYR A 146 -9.67 3.49 19.29
N TYR A 147 -9.92 2.54 18.38
CA TYR A 147 -10.99 1.56 18.52
C TYR A 147 -10.81 0.71 19.79
N LYS A 148 -9.58 0.24 20.05
CA LYS A 148 -9.22 -0.54 21.25
C LYS A 148 -9.39 0.25 22.54
N SER A 149 -8.91 1.49 22.59
CA SER A 149 -8.95 2.31 23.81
C SER A 149 -10.38 2.74 24.17
N ASN A 150 -11.21 3.05 23.16
CA ASN A 150 -12.57 3.51 23.34
C ASN A 150 -13.60 2.36 23.50
N ARG A 151 -13.11 1.14 23.78
CA ARG A 151 -13.87 -0.09 24.03
C ARG A 151 -14.49 -0.13 25.43
N TYR A 152 -13.76 0.37 26.43
CA TYR A 152 -14.13 0.30 27.85
C TYR A 152 -14.75 1.61 28.35
N GLY A 153 -15.85 2.05 27.72
CA GLY A 153 -16.64 3.18 28.23
C GLY A 153 -17.34 2.86 29.56
N ARG A 154 -17.74 3.88 30.33
CA ARG A 154 -18.63 3.72 31.50
C ARG A 154 -20.06 3.40 31.05
N GLY A 155 -20.78 2.53 31.76
CA GLY A 155 -22.16 2.14 31.45
C GLY A 155 -22.50 0.69 31.82
N SER A 156 -23.76 0.31 31.65
CA SER A 156 -24.24 -1.07 31.80
C SER A 156 -23.65 -1.99 30.71
N GLN A 157 -23.65 -3.32 30.92
CA GLN A 157 -23.14 -4.25 29.90
C GLN A 157 -23.93 -4.18 28.59
N GLU A 158 -25.23 -3.89 28.68
CA GLU A 158 -26.11 -3.71 27.52
C GLU A 158 -25.70 -2.49 26.68
N GLU A 159 -25.51 -1.33 27.31
CA GLU A 159 -25.09 -0.10 26.61
C GLU A 159 -23.71 -0.23 25.97
N ARG A 160 -22.79 -0.91 26.66
CA ARG A 160 -21.44 -1.20 26.14
C ARG A 160 -21.52 -2.09 24.90
N GLY A 161 -22.35 -3.12 24.94
CA GLY A 161 -22.52 -4.06 23.84
C GLY A 161 -23.12 -3.39 22.60
N LYS A 162 -24.16 -2.58 22.76
CA LYS A 162 -24.79 -1.81 21.67
C LYS A 162 -23.81 -0.79 21.06
N ARG A 163 -23.12 -0.02 21.89
CA ARG A 163 -22.15 1.00 21.42
C ARG A 163 -20.96 0.39 20.68
N ARG A 164 -20.50 -0.80 21.08
CA ARG A 164 -19.47 -1.54 20.33
C ARG A 164 -20.02 -1.99 18.98
N GLN A 165 -21.25 -2.52 18.94
CA GLN A 165 -21.86 -2.97 17.69
C GLN A 165 -22.03 -1.80 16.71
N GLU A 166 -22.53 -0.65 17.18
CA GLU A 166 -22.65 0.56 16.35
C GLU A 166 -21.31 1.00 15.74
N LYS A 167 -20.21 0.91 16.51
CA LYS A 167 -18.87 1.23 16.00
C LYS A 167 -18.37 0.20 15.01
N PHE A 168 -18.62 -1.09 15.25
CA PHE A 168 -18.26 -2.17 14.35
C PHE A 168 -19.03 -2.06 13.03
N ASP A 169 -20.33 -1.82 13.10
CA ASP A 169 -21.18 -1.55 11.94
C ASP A 169 -20.70 -0.29 11.20
N GLY A 170 -20.22 0.72 11.95
CA GLY A 170 -19.51 1.87 11.39
C GLY A 170 -18.26 1.47 10.61
N LEU A 171 -17.36 0.64 11.16
CA LEU A 171 -16.16 0.18 10.45
C LEU A 171 -16.52 -0.53 9.13
N VAL A 172 -17.58 -1.35 9.13
CA VAL A 172 -18.09 -2.02 7.93
C VAL A 172 -18.66 -1.01 6.93
N SER A 173 -19.52 -0.10 7.39
CA SER A 173 -20.14 0.93 6.55
C SER A 173 -19.13 1.91 5.92
N TRP A 174 -18.01 2.15 6.59
CA TRP A 174 -16.93 3.01 6.09
C TRP A 174 -15.86 2.24 5.30
N TYR A 175 -16.11 0.97 4.96
CA TYR A 175 -15.21 0.13 4.18
C TYR A 175 -13.78 0.08 4.75
N PHE A 176 -13.66 0.09 6.09
CA PHE A 176 -12.35 0.10 6.76
C PHE A 176 -11.44 -1.02 6.27
N ASP A 177 -12.00 -2.22 6.09
CA ASP A 177 -11.28 -3.37 5.56
C ASP A 177 -10.66 -3.07 4.18
N ALA A 178 -11.45 -2.51 3.25
CA ALA A 178 -10.97 -2.15 1.90
C ALA A 178 -9.87 -1.08 1.95
N VAL A 179 -9.99 -0.11 2.86
CA VAL A 179 -8.97 0.94 3.06
C VAL A 179 -7.66 0.32 3.54
N VAL A 180 -7.68 -0.52 4.57
CA VAL A 180 -6.46 -1.16 5.09
C VAL A 180 -5.85 -2.11 4.07
N GLN A 181 -6.69 -2.84 3.35
CA GLN A 181 -6.31 -3.71 2.26
C GLN A 181 -5.68 -2.98 1.07
N SER A 182 -5.94 -1.68 0.91
CA SER A 182 -5.33 -0.88 -0.15
C SER A 182 -3.83 -0.60 0.08
N PHE A 183 -3.35 -0.58 1.32
CA PHE A 183 -1.94 -0.25 1.61
C PHE A 183 -0.96 -1.31 1.07
N PRO A 184 -1.18 -2.63 1.31
CA PRO A 184 -0.37 -3.67 0.67
C PRO A 184 -0.42 -3.61 -0.87
N VAL A 185 -1.58 -3.29 -1.44
CA VAL A 185 -1.74 -3.17 -2.91
C VAL A 185 -0.92 -2.01 -3.45
N LEU A 186 -0.94 -0.86 -2.78
CA LEU A 186 -0.16 0.31 -3.14
C LEU A 186 1.35 0.00 -3.12
N LEU A 187 1.80 -0.78 -2.13
CA LEU A 187 3.18 -1.29 -2.07
C LEU A 187 3.54 -2.24 -3.21
N GLN A 188 2.63 -3.13 -3.60
CA GLN A 188 2.86 -4.04 -4.73
C GLN A 188 2.97 -3.27 -6.05
N ILE A 189 2.10 -2.27 -6.27
CA ILE A 189 2.17 -1.38 -7.44
C ILE A 189 3.50 -0.63 -7.45
N SER A 190 3.91 -0.09 -6.30
CA SER A 190 5.20 0.58 -6.11
C SER A 190 6.37 -0.33 -6.50
N LEU A 191 6.40 -1.58 -6.02
CA LEU A 191 7.44 -2.56 -6.35
C LEU A 191 7.53 -2.83 -7.86
N LEU A 192 6.38 -2.99 -8.54
CA LEU A 192 6.34 -3.23 -9.98
C LEU A 192 6.83 -2.01 -10.77
N LEU A 193 6.39 -0.80 -10.39
CA LEU A 193 6.85 0.45 -11.01
C LEU A 193 8.36 0.63 -10.87
N PHE A 194 8.91 0.30 -9.69
CA PHE A 194 10.34 0.36 -9.47
C PHE A 194 11.12 -0.65 -10.30
N GLY A 195 10.62 -1.89 -10.43
CA GLY A 195 11.22 -2.90 -11.31
C GLY A 195 11.27 -2.45 -12.78
N VAL A 196 10.19 -1.81 -13.25
CA VAL A 196 10.13 -1.22 -14.61
C VAL A 196 11.14 -0.08 -14.76
N ALA A 197 11.20 0.85 -13.80
CA ALA A 197 12.13 1.97 -13.85
C ALA A 197 13.60 1.49 -13.82
N LEU A 198 13.93 0.56 -12.93
CA LEU A 198 15.27 0.00 -12.80
C LEU A 198 15.69 -0.78 -14.05
N GLY A 199 14.79 -1.61 -14.60
CA GLY A 199 15.03 -2.33 -15.85
C GLY A 199 15.25 -1.41 -17.04
N ALA A 200 14.45 -0.34 -17.14
CA ALA A 200 14.59 0.67 -18.19
C ALA A 200 15.90 1.47 -18.06
N ASN A 201 16.32 1.82 -16.84
CA ASN A 201 17.58 2.50 -16.61
C ASN A 201 18.77 1.63 -17.03
N MET A 202 18.80 0.39 -16.54
CA MET A 202 19.87 -0.56 -16.83
C MET A 202 19.92 -0.95 -18.32
N TRP A 203 18.82 -0.84 -19.05
CA TRP A 203 18.80 -1.11 -20.49
C TRP A 203 19.72 -0.19 -21.29
N CYS A 204 19.85 1.07 -20.85
CA CYS A 204 20.72 2.06 -21.47
C CYS A 204 22.18 1.91 -21.04
N GLU A 205 22.43 1.49 -19.79
CA GLU A 205 23.79 1.33 -19.26
C GLU A 205 24.40 -0.05 -19.56
N GLN A 206 23.73 -1.14 -19.15
CA GLN A 206 24.21 -2.51 -19.30
C GLN A 206 23.08 -3.51 -19.58
N ARG A 207 23.00 -3.94 -20.84
CA ARG A 207 21.93 -4.84 -21.34
C ARG A 207 21.80 -6.15 -20.57
N SER A 208 22.92 -6.72 -20.12
CA SER A 208 22.93 -8.01 -19.39
C SER A 208 22.20 -7.91 -18.05
N ILE A 209 22.45 -6.84 -17.28
CA ILE A 209 21.79 -6.60 -15.99
C ILE A 209 20.30 -6.31 -16.21
N ALA A 210 19.99 -5.52 -17.24
CA ALA A 210 18.61 -5.19 -17.60
C ALA A 210 17.75 -6.43 -17.86
N TRP A 211 18.27 -7.41 -18.60
CA TRP A 211 17.55 -8.67 -18.85
C TRP A 211 17.20 -9.42 -17.57
N VAL A 212 18.12 -9.46 -16.59
CA VAL A 212 17.88 -10.13 -15.30
C VAL A 212 16.76 -9.43 -14.53
N ILE A 213 16.77 -8.09 -14.47
CA ILE A 213 15.76 -7.30 -13.78
C ILE A 213 14.39 -7.43 -14.46
N ILE A 214 14.35 -7.35 -15.80
CA ILE A 214 13.11 -7.47 -16.57
C ILE A 214 12.52 -8.87 -16.40
N ALA A 215 13.34 -9.92 -16.51
CA ALA A 215 12.88 -11.30 -16.34
C ALA A 215 12.26 -11.51 -14.94
N THR A 216 12.92 -11.01 -13.90
CA THR A 216 12.43 -11.11 -12.51
C THR A 216 11.12 -10.33 -12.33
N THR A 217 11.03 -9.12 -12.90
CA THR A 217 9.84 -8.27 -12.83
C THR A 217 8.65 -8.89 -13.57
N VAL A 218 8.88 -9.42 -14.77
CA VAL A 218 7.86 -10.11 -15.57
C VAL A 218 7.38 -11.38 -14.87
N PHE A 219 8.29 -12.16 -14.31
CA PHE A 219 7.93 -13.34 -13.51
C PHE A 219 7.03 -12.97 -12.33
N GLY A 220 7.40 -11.94 -11.56
CA GLY A 220 6.59 -11.45 -10.44
C GLY A 220 5.21 -10.97 -10.88
N PHE A 221 5.12 -10.21 -11.98
CA PHE A 221 3.86 -9.73 -12.53
C PHE A 221 2.95 -10.88 -13.02
N LEU A 222 3.53 -11.86 -13.73
CA LEU A 222 2.80 -13.04 -14.19
C LEU A 222 2.30 -13.86 -13.01
N PHE A 223 3.16 -14.12 -12.02
CA PHE A 223 2.76 -14.85 -10.82
C PHE A 223 1.62 -14.14 -10.08
N TYR A 224 1.71 -12.81 -9.93
CA TYR A 224 0.68 -12.01 -9.31
C TYR A 224 -0.66 -12.06 -10.06
N SER A 225 -0.63 -11.80 -11.37
CA SER A 225 -1.82 -11.83 -12.22
C SER A 225 -2.47 -13.21 -12.27
N LEU A 226 -1.69 -14.29 -12.35
CA LEU A 226 -2.20 -15.66 -12.27
C LEU A 226 -2.89 -15.94 -10.93
N THR A 227 -2.31 -15.44 -9.83
CA THR A 227 -2.90 -15.60 -8.49
C THR A 227 -4.24 -14.87 -8.37
N VAL A 228 -4.33 -13.63 -8.89
CA VAL A 228 -5.57 -12.86 -8.93
C VAL A 228 -6.61 -13.56 -9.82
N MET A 229 -6.22 -14.03 -11.01
CA MET A 229 -7.09 -14.76 -11.93
C MET A 229 -7.62 -16.06 -11.31
N ALA A 230 -6.77 -16.84 -10.63
CA ALA A 230 -7.18 -18.06 -9.94
C ALA A 230 -8.26 -17.77 -8.87
N CYS A 231 -8.16 -16.64 -8.15
CA CYS A 231 -9.15 -16.22 -7.16
C CYS A 231 -10.47 -15.74 -7.76
N LEU A 232 -10.44 -15.22 -8.99
CA LEU A 232 -11.65 -14.83 -9.72
C LEU A 232 -12.41 -16.04 -10.27
N ILE A 233 -11.68 -17.09 -10.68
CA ILE A 233 -12.27 -18.31 -11.27
C ILE A 233 -12.81 -19.24 -10.18
N SER A 234 -12.10 -19.39 -9.06
CA SER A 234 -12.50 -20.29 -7.97
C SER A 234 -12.75 -19.53 -6.66
N PRO A 235 -14.01 -19.44 -6.19
CA PRO A 235 -14.31 -18.81 -4.90
C PRO A 235 -13.75 -19.59 -3.68
N ALA A 236 -13.31 -20.84 -3.88
CA ALA A 236 -12.69 -21.69 -2.85
C ALA A 236 -11.15 -21.67 -2.88
N CYS A 237 -10.53 -20.84 -3.74
CA CYS A 237 -9.06 -20.78 -3.80
C CYS A 237 -8.47 -20.18 -2.51
N PRO A 238 -7.40 -20.78 -1.95
CA PRO A 238 -6.79 -20.35 -0.69
C PRO A 238 -6.00 -19.03 -0.83
N PHE A 239 -5.73 -18.58 -2.04
CA PHE A 239 -4.90 -17.40 -2.34
C PHE A 239 -5.68 -16.08 -2.37
N GLN A 240 -6.74 -15.95 -1.57
CA GLN A 240 -7.60 -14.75 -1.60
C GLN A 240 -6.77 -13.48 -1.40
N THR A 241 -6.69 -12.66 -2.45
CA THR A 241 -6.02 -11.38 -2.41
C THR A 241 -7.03 -10.26 -2.16
N PRO A 242 -6.62 -9.16 -1.50
CA PRO A 242 -7.49 -8.02 -1.24
C PRO A 242 -8.18 -7.47 -2.50
N ILE A 243 -7.46 -7.48 -3.63
CA ILE A 243 -7.96 -7.07 -4.94
C ILE A 243 -9.12 -7.94 -5.40
N SER A 244 -9.06 -9.26 -5.18
CA SER A 244 -10.14 -10.17 -5.58
C SER A 244 -11.45 -9.88 -4.84
N THR A 245 -11.37 -9.41 -3.59
CA THR A 245 -12.52 -9.02 -2.78
C THR A 245 -13.14 -7.72 -3.30
N VAL A 246 -12.33 -6.69 -3.58
CA VAL A 246 -12.79 -5.40 -4.12
C VAL A 246 -13.43 -5.56 -5.51
N LEU A 247 -12.80 -6.34 -6.39
CA LEU A 247 -13.35 -6.65 -7.72
C LEU A 247 -14.65 -7.45 -7.65
N ARG A 248 -14.77 -8.37 -6.68
CA ARG A 248 -16.02 -9.12 -6.48
C ARG A 248 -17.14 -8.22 -5.97
N MET A 249 -16.86 -7.28 -5.07
CA MET A 249 -17.86 -6.28 -4.63
C MET A 249 -18.34 -5.44 -5.80
N LEU A 250 -17.43 -4.89 -6.61
CA LEU A 250 -17.78 -4.11 -7.81
C LEU A 250 -18.58 -4.93 -8.84
N HIS A 251 -18.25 -6.21 -9.04
CA HIS A 251 -18.99 -7.08 -9.95
C HIS A 251 -20.38 -7.46 -9.42
N THR A 252 -20.55 -7.53 -8.10
CA THR A 252 -21.85 -7.86 -7.47
C THR A 252 -22.78 -6.65 -7.50
N ASP A 253 -22.26 -5.45 -7.25
CA ASP A 253 -23.02 -4.19 -7.36
C ASP A 253 -23.48 -3.93 -8.80
N SER A 254 -22.65 -4.25 -9.80
CA SER A 254 -23.03 -4.13 -11.22
C SER A 254 -24.15 -5.10 -11.64
N LYS A 255 -24.35 -6.21 -10.91
CA LYS A 255 -25.44 -7.17 -11.17
C LYS A 255 -26.71 -6.87 -10.36
N ALA A 256 -26.62 -6.06 -9.31
CA ALA A 256 -27.78 -5.63 -8.51
C ALA A 256 -28.51 -4.42 -9.11
N ILE A 257 -27.90 -3.74 -10.10
CA ILE A 257 -28.43 -2.53 -10.77
C ILE A 257 -29.10 -2.87 -12.13
N LEU A 258 -29.02 -4.13 -12.59
CA LEU A 258 -29.72 -4.65 -13.78
C LEU A 258 -30.85 -5.59 -13.36
#